data_AF-A0A0A0DDT0-F1
#
_entry.id   AF-A0A0A0DDT0-F1
#
_cell.length_a   1.000
_cell.length_b   1.000
_cell.length_c   1.000
_cell.angle_alpha   90.00
_cell.angle_beta   90.00
_cell.angle_gamma   90.00
#
_symmetry.space_group_name_H-M   'P 1'
#
loop_
_entity.id
_entity.type
_entity.pdbx_description
1 polymer ?
#
loop_
_entity_poly.entity_id
_entity_poly.type
_entity_poly.pdbx_seq_one_letter_code
_entity_poly.pdbx_strand_id
1 'polypeptide(L)'
;MVFLKDHVLTDGGVIPTEYEGDVDLLHGVVGLATELGELITPLVNEWMKDEEIDRVNLVEEIGDLLWYQALVLKVLGSDFATASDKVVNKLRIRYPEKFTEDQALNRNLEEERAVLEA
;
A
#
# COMPACT_ATOMS: atom_id res chain seq x y z
N MET A 1 -20.14 7.10 4.65
CA MET A 1 -20.55 6.89 6.05
C MET A 1 -20.67 5.40 6.28
N VAL A 2 -19.62 4.77 6.79
CA VAL A 2 -19.59 3.34 7.11
C VAL A 2 -19.90 3.22 8.61
N PHE A 3 -21.03 2.63 8.97
CA PHE A 3 -21.38 2.38 10.37
C PHE A 3 -20.88 0.98 10.74
N LEU A 4 -19.87 0.89 11.61
CA LEU A 4 -19.55 -0.34 12.33
C LEU A 4 -20.37 -0.34 13.62
N LYS A 5 -21.33 -1.25 13.72
CA LYS A 5 -22.19 -1.40 14.88
C LYS A 5 -21.54 -2.34 15.90
N ASP A 6 -21.69 -1.93 17.15
CA ASP A 6 -21.56 -2.68 18.39
C ASP A 6 -20.15 -2.80 19.02
N HIS A 7 -20.14 -2.37 20.27
CA HIS A 7 -19.03 -2.08 21.16
C HIS A 7 -18.02 -3.23 21.34
N VAL A 8 -16.73 -2.89 21.26
CA VAL A 8 -15.66 -3.61 21.98
C VAL A 8 -14.95 -2.61 22.87
N LEU A 9 -15.13 -2.78 24.19
CA LEU A 9 -14.41 -2.07 25.24
C LEU A 9 -13.07 -2.77 25.47
N THR A 10 -11.96 -2.09 25.18
CA THR A 10 -10.66 -2.38 25.78
C THR A 10 -10.02 -1.06 26.23
N ASP A 11 -9.94 -0.89 27.55
CA ASP A 11 -9.04 0.00 28.30
C ASP A 11 -8.97 1.49 27.89
N GLY A 12 -10.09 2.20 28.05
CA GLY A 12 -10.04 3.61 28.50
C GLY A 12 -10.10 4.72 27.45
N GLY A 13 -10.59 4.47 26.24
CA GLY A 13 -10.88 5.51 25.24
C GLY A 13 -12.24 5.31 24.56
N VAL A 14 -12.94 6.42 24.29
CA VAL A 14 -14.11 6.39 23.38
C VAL A 14 -13.56 6.18 21.97
N ILE A 15 -13.88 5.04 21.35
CA ILE A 15 -13.61 4.84 19.92
C ILE A 15 -14.58 5.76 19.16
N PRO A 16 -14.08 6.71 18.35
CA PRO A 16 -14.96 7.55 17.55
C PRO A 16 -15.75 6.67 16.58
N THR A 17 -17.07 6.84 16.56
CA THR A 17 -17.99 6.10 15.69
C THR A 17 -18.10 6.71 14.29
N GLU A 18 -17.47 7.86 14.08
CA GLU A 18 -17.45 8.59 12.82
C GLU A 18 -15.99 8.82 12.39
N TYR A 19 -15.73 8.66 11.09
CA TYR A 19 -14.44 8.98 10.49
C TYR A 19 -14.52 10.37 9.87
N GLU A 20 -13.79 11.33 10.43
CA GLU A 20 -13.72 12.71 9.94
C GLU A 20 -12.58 12.94 8.92
N GLY A 21 -11.84 11.89 8.54
CA GLY A 21 -10.73 11.98 7.60
C GLY A 21 -11.15 11.87 6.13
N ASP A 22 -10.16 11.76 5.25
CA ASP A 22 -10.37 11.61 3.81
C ASP A 22 -10.94 10.22 3.49
N VAL A 23 -12.24 10.18 3.19
CA VAL A 23 -12.99 8.93 2.94
C VAL A 23 -12.48 8.21 1.70
N ASP A 24 -12.01 8.93 0.68
CA ASP A 24 -11.49 8.34 -0.55
C ASP A 24 -10.11 7.73 -0.30
N LEU A 25 -9.28 8.37 0.55
CA LEU A 25 -8.01 7.79 0.99
C LEU A 25 -8.24 6.53 1.82
N LEU A 26 -9.17 6.57 2.79
CA LEU A 26 -9.54 5.40 3.58
C LEU A 26 -10.04 4.26 2.69
N HIS A 27 -10.97 4.56 1.78
CA HIS A 27 -11.53 3.58 0.85
C HIS A 27 -10.44 2.99 -0.05
N GLY A 28 -9.56 3.83 -0.59
CA GLY A 28 -8.44 3.43 -1.42
C GLY A 28 -7.49 2.47 -0.70
N VAL A 29 -7.07 2.80 0.52
CA VAL A 29 -6.13 1.98 1.30
C VAL A 29 -6.77 0.68 1.78
N VAL A 30 -8.05 0.71 2.19
CA VAL A 30 -8.78 -0.52 2.57
C VAL A 30 -8.96 -1.44 1.36
N GLY A 31 -9.32 -0.87 0.19
CA GLY A 31 -9.39 -1.62 -1.06
C GLY A 31 -8.08 -2.33 -1.37
N LEU A 32 -6.95 -1.61 -1.36
CA LEU A 32 -5.63 -2.22 -1.57
C LEU A 32 -5.35 -3.39 -0.61
N ALA A 33 -5.73 -3.28 0.65
CA ALA A 33 -5.53 -4.34 1.63
C ALA A 33 -6.39 -5.58 1.35
N THR A 34 -7.65 -5.37 0.92
CA THR A 34 -8.56 -6.46 0.54
C THR A 34 -8.04 -7.19 -0.69
N GLU A 35 -7.75 -6.48 -1.78
CA GLU A 35 -7.34 -7.12 -3.04
C GLU A 35 -5.97 -7.81 -2.92
N LEU A 36 -5.09 -7.33 -2.03
CA LEU A 36 -3.87 -8.06 -1.71
C LEU A 36 -4.15 -9.40 -1.01
N GLY A 37 -5.19 -9.46 -0.16
CA GLY A 37 -5.66 -10.70 0.46
C GLY A 37 -6.23 -11.67 -0.57
N GLU A 38 -7.02 -11.17 -1.51
CA GLU A 38 -7.56 -11.95 -2.62
C GLU A 38 -6.43 -12.44 -3.55
N LEU A 39 -5.43 -11.61 -3.85
CA LEU A 39 -4.25 -11.99 -4.65
C LEU A 39 -3.43 -13.13 -4.01
N ILE A 40 -3.33 -13.14 -2.68
CA ILE A 40 -2.61 -14.19 -1.94
C ILE A 40 -3.41 -15.51 -1.92
N THR A 41 -4.73 -15.45 -2.01
CA THR A 41 -5.61 -16.61 -1.79
C THR A 41 -5.33 -17.78 -2.74
N PRO A 42 -5.19 -17.59 -4.08
CA PRO A 42 -4.82 -18.67 -4.99
C PRO A 42 -3.49 -19.36 -4.62
N LEU A 43 -2.49 -18.61 -4.15
CA LEU A 43 -1.19 -19.16 -3.76
C LEU A 43 -1.28 -19.98 -2.46
N VAL A 44 -2.07 -19.51 -1.49
CA VAL A 44 -2.31 -20.24 -0.24
C VAL A 44 -3.11 -21.52 -0.52
N ASN A 45 -4.10 -21.46 -1.41
CA ASN A 45 -4.88 -22.62 -1.81
C ASN A 45 -4.01 -23.67 -2.53
N GLU A 46 -3.16 -23.27 -3.46
CA GLU A 46 -2.18 -24.16 -4.10
C GLU A 46 -1.30 -24.83 -3.03
N TRP A 47 -0.72 -24.04 -2.11
CA TRP A 47 0.21 -24.55 -1.10
C TRP A 47 -0.45 -25.46 -0.05
N MET A 48 -1.64 -25.09 0.43
CA MET A 48 -2.27 -25.75 1.58
C MET A 48 -3.35 -26.77 1.21
N LYS A 49 -3.93 -26.67 0.02
CA LYS A 49 -5.09 -27.47 -0.40
C LYS A 49 -4.85 -28.28 -1.68
N ASP A 50 -3.66 -28.17 -2.28
CA ASP A 50 -3.31 -28.86 -3.55
C ASP A 50 -4.28 -28.48 -4.69
N GLU A 51 -4.81 -27.25 -4.64
CA GLU A 51 -5.68 -26.67 -5.68
C GLU A 51 -4.86 -26.13 -6.85
N GLU A 52 -5.40 -26.18 -8.07
CA GLU A 52 -4.76 -25.53 -9.23
C GLU A 52 -4.80 -24.00 -9.08
N ILE A 53 -3.69 -23.35 -9.44
CA ILE A 53 -3.58 -21.89 -9.37
C ILE A 53 -4.54 -21.19 -10.35
N ASP A 54 -5.46 -20.38 -9.83
CA ASP A 54 -6.36 -19.58 -10.64
C ASP A 54 -5.65 -18.33 -11.17
N ARG A 55 -5.08 -18.45 -12.37
CA ARG A 55 -4.38 -17.35 -13.04
C ARG A 55 -5.31 -16.23 -13.51
N VAL A 56 -6.59 -16.51 -13.70
CA VAL A 56 -7.56 -15.49 -14.12
C VAL A 56 -7.82 -14.57 -12.94
N ASN A 57 -8.09 -15.13 -11.75
CA ASN A 57 -8.23 -14.37 -10.52
C ASN A 57 -6.98 -13.53 -10.26
N LEU A 58 -5.77 -14.10 -10.34
CA LEU A 58 -4.54 -13.34 -10.12
C LEU A 58 -4.38 -12.11 -11.03
N VAL A 59 -4.87 -12.16 -12.26
CA VAL A 59 -4.81 -11.02 -13.19
C VAL A 59 -5.86 -9.96 -12.83
N GLU A 60 -7.05 -10.39 -12.41
CA GLU A 60 -8.13 -9.53 -11.91
C GLU A 60 -7.66 -8.74 -10.67
N GLU A 61 -7.13 -9.42 -9.65
CA GLU A 61 -6.67 -8.79 -8.41
C GLU A 61 -5.51 -7.80 -8.62
N ILE A 62 -4.59 -8.10 -9.54
CA ILE A 62 -3.55 -7.14 -9.93
C ILE A 62 -4.18 -5.90 -10.58
N GLY A 63 -5.23 -6.09 -11.37
CA GLY A 63 -6.01 -5.00 -11.96
C GLY A 63 -6.68 -4.12 -10.89
N ASP A 64 -7.29 -4.73 -9.88
CA ASP A 64 -7.96 -3.99 -8.81
C ASP A 64 -6.94 -3.26 -7.92
N LEU A 65 -5.77 -3.87 -7.67
CA LEU A 65 -4.64 -3.17 -7.05
C LEU A 65 -4.22 -1.92 -7.83
N LEU A 66 -4.18 -1.98 -9.17
CA LEU A 66 -3.88 -0.80 -10.00
C LEU A 66 -4.98 0.27 -9.87
N TRP A 67 -6.24 -0.13 -9.81
CA TRP A 67 -7.37 0.79 -9.65
C TRP A 67 -7.29 1.56 -8.33
N TYR A 68 -7.11 0.86 -7.21
CA TYR A 68 -7.00 1.51 -5.91
C TYR A 68 -5.70 2.31 -5.75
N GLN A 69 -4.58 1.86 -6.33
CA GLN A 69 -3.35 2.67 -6.38
C GLN A 69 -3.60 4.00 -7.11
N ALA A 70 -4.31 3.97 -8.24
CA ALA A 70 -4.67 5.16 -8.99
C ALA A 70 -5.57 6.11 -8.18
N LEU A 71 -6.55 5.57 -7.45
CA LEU A 71 -7.41 6.35 -6.55
C LEU A 71 -6.60 7.04 -5.45
N VAL A 72 -5.73 6.30 -4.76
CA VAL A 72 -4.88 6.84 -3.69
C VAL A 72 -3.94 7.92 -4.24
N LEU A 73 -3.29 7.68 -5.38
CA LEU A 73 -2.41 8.67 -6.01
C LEU A 73 -3.17 9.94 -6.40
N LYS A 74 -4.36 9.80 -6.97
CA LYS A 74 -5.23 10.93 -7.33
C LYS A 74 -5.57 11.78 -6.10
N VAL A 75 -5.97 11.13 -5.00
CA VAL A 75 -6.30 11.82 -3.72
C VAL A 75 -5.08 12.56 -3.18
N LEU A 76 -3.89 11.96 -3.30
CA LEU A 76 -2.63 12.56 -2.87
C LEU A 76 -2.07 13.60 -3.86
N GLY A 77 -2.77 13.93 -4.94
CA GLY A 77 -2.31 14.89 -5.95
C GLY A 77 -1.09 14.42 -6.74
N SER A 78 -0.93 13.11 -6.93
CA SER A 78 0.17 12.46 -7.64
C SER A 78 -0.35 11.54 -8.74
N ASP A 79 0.57 10.97 -9.52
CA ASP A 79 0.33 9.89 -10.46
C ASP A 79 1.42 8.81 -10.35
N PHE A 80 1.29 7.75 -11.14
CA PHE A 80 2.23 6.63 -11.13
C PHE A 80 3.64 7.04 -11.54
N ALA A 81 3.77 7.90 -12.54
CA ALA A 81 5.06 8.34 -13.05
C ALA A 81 5.80 9.15 -11.97
N THR A 82 5.13 10.15 -11.41
CA THR A 82 5.65 11.01 -10.35
C THR A 82 6.03 10.21 -9.10
N ALA A 83 5.15 9.32 -8.63
CA ALA A 83 5.43 8.48 -7.47
C ALA A 83 6.63 7.55 -7.72
N SER A 84 6.70 6.95 -8.90
CA SER A 84 7.79 6.05 -9.28
C SER A 84 9.12 6.78 -9.40
N ASP A 85 9.14 7.95 -10.05
CA ASP A 85 10.34 8.78 -10.20
C ASP A 85 10.87 9.23 -8.84
N LYS A 86 10.00 9.64 -7.91
CA LYS A 86 10.37 9.99 -6.53
C LYS A 86 11.06 8.82 -5.82
N VAL A 87 10.53 7.61 -5.96
CA VAL A 87 11.15 6.40 -5.37
C VAL A 87 12.49 6.09 -6.02
N VAL A 88 12.59 6.16 -7.35
CA VAL A 88 13.84 5.89 -8.08
C VAL A 88 14.92 6.91 -7.71
N ASN A 89 14.59 8.21 -7.66
CA ASN A 89 15.56 9.25 -7.33
C ASN A 89 16.07 9.11 -5.89
N LYS A 90 15.17 8.83 -4.94
CA LYS A 90 15.56 8.47 -3.55
C LYS A 90 16.50 7.26 -3.52
N LEU A 91 16.19 6.21 -4.28
CA LEU A 91 17.03 5.00 -4.32
C LEU A 91 18.38 5.24 -4.99
N ARG A 92 18.48 6.14 -5.97
CA ARG A 92 19.77 6.54 -6.58
C ARG A 92 20.67 7.26 -5.59
N ILE A 93 20.12 8.07 -4.70
CA ILE A 93 20.89 8.68 -3.61
C ILE A 93 21.39 7.60 -2.65
N ARG A 94 20.50 6.69 -2.24
CA ARG A 94 20.87 5.63 -1.31
C ARG A 94 21.90 4.67 -1.92
N TYR A 95 21.76 4.36 -3.20
CA TYR A 95 22.57 3.39 -3.93
C TYR A 95 23.10 4.02 -5.23
N PRO A 96 24.13 4.88 -5.18
CA PRO A 96 24.65 5.60 -6.34
C PRO A 96 25.27 4.69 -7.41
N GLU A 97 25.75 3.50 -7.03
CA GLU A 97 26.28 2.50 -7.98
C GLU A 97 25.42 1.24 -7.99
N LYS A 98 25.32 0.57 -6.84
CA LYS A 98 24.58 -0.68 -6.64
C LYS A 98 24.18 -0.79 -5.18
N PHE A 99 23.31 -1.76 -4.89
CA PHE A 99 22.96 -2.09 -3.52
C PHE A 99 24.20 -2.48 -2.70
N THR A 100 24.30 -1.95 -1.49
CA THR A 100 25.18 -2.43 -0.43
C THR A 100 24.41 -2.48 0.90
N GLU A 101 24.73 -3.47 1.74
CA GLU A 101 24.11 -3.60 3.06
C GLU A 101 24.43 -2.41 3.96
N ASP A 102 25.68 -1.90 3.90
CA ASP A 102 26.11 -0.71 4.63
C ASP A 102 25.23 0.51 4.31
N GLN A 103 24.96 0.81 3.03
CA GLN A 103 24.08 1.90 2.64
C GLN A 103 22.60 1.66 3.00
N ALA A 104 22.17 0.39 3.10
CA ALA A 104 20.84 0.05 3.55
C ALA A 104 20.65 0.34 5.05
N LEU A 105 21.70 0.13 5.85
CA LEU A 105 21.72 0.37 7.30
C LEU A 105 22.01 1.85 7.64
N ASN A 106 22.98 2.46 6.97
CA ASN A 106 23.49 3.82 7.22
C ASN A 106 22.87 4.84 6.25
N ARG A 107 21.56 5.07 6.40
CA ARG A 107 20.77 5.91 5.50
C ARG A 107 20.91 7.41 5.79
N ASN A 108 21.06 8.24 4.75
CA ASN A 108 20.92 9.69 4.85
C ASN A 108 19.44 10.10 4.69
N LEU A 109 18.69 10.09 5.80
CA LEU A 109 17.25 10.38 5.78
C LEU A 109 16.91 11.81 5.35
N GLU A 110 17.77 12.78 5.64
CA GLU A 110 17.56 14.18 5.26
C GLU A 110 17.64 14.34 3.74
N GLU A 111 18.68 13.77 3.13
CA GLU A 111 18.86 13.83 1.67
C GLU A 111 17.81 13.02 0.92
N GLU A 112 17.45 11.84 1.43
CA GLU A 112 16.31 11.06 0.91
C GLU A 112 15.00 11.87 0.95
N ARG A 113 14.75 12.59 2.05
CA ARG A 113 13.53 13.40 2.21
C ARG A 113 13.52 14.60 1.27
N ALA A 114 14.65 15.30 1.14
CA ALA A 114 14.78 16.46 0.26
C ALA A 114 14.40 16.12 -1.20
N VAL A 115 14.78 14.94 -1.69
CA VAL A 115 14.41 14.48 -3.04
C VAL A 115 12.96 14.03 -3.17
N LEU A 116 12.34 13.55 -2.10
CA LEU A 116 10.91 13.23 -2.11
C LEU A 116 10.03 14.49 -2.11
N GLU A 117 10.53 15.61 -1.58
CA GLU A 117 9.80 16.89 -1.48
C GLU A 117 10.04 17.84 -2.67
N ALA A 118 11.07 17.58 -3.47
CA ALA A 118 11.28 18.22 -4.77
C ALA A 118 10.15 17.87 -5.77
#